data_AF-A0A975U864-F1
#
_entry.id   AF-A0A975U864-F1
#
_cell.length_a   1.000
_cell.length_b   1.000
_cell.length_c   1.000
_cell.angle_alpha   90.00
_cell.angle_beta   90.00
_cell.angle_gamma   90.00
#
_symmetry.space_group_name_H-M   'P 1'
#
loop_
_entity.id
_entity.type
_entity.pdbx_description
1 polymer ?
#
loop_
_entity_poly.entity_id
_entity_poly.type
_entity_poly.pdbx_seq_one_letter_code
_entity_poly.pdbx_strand_id
1 'polypeptide(L)'
;MDRIPVNDTIIYSLVRLVDDAQKDRRDPSHSDLEFQINRAGLIHVDPNKDGFPVGKAKRLRIVFNWAIENDIAKAEKLIAGIISSVKGCGGFRTTSPNFVGSDAIADLGSALRPEGIILGEDGSISPVALDNLSGRNLTQALRGYVNRAKKGIEDAALVVGTSKDLMEAVAAHVIQELWGSYPSTANFPSLLGQAFVALDMATPEQKPVQGEHQRCRLERSLYETACSINNLRNKQGSGHGRPWVPDLRASEAKAAVEFIGAISELMLENLERKKP
;
A
#
# COMPACT_ATOMS: atom_id res chain seq x y z
N MET A 1 -9.92 -6.05 4.78
CA MET A 1 -9.19 -5.08 3.94
C MET A 1 -9.89 -5.07 2.61
N ASP A 2 -10.45 -3.92 2.22
CA ASP A 2 -11.43 -3.87 1.12
C ASP A 2 -10.81 -3.48 -0.23
N ARG A 3 -9.54 -3.06 -0.20
CA ARG A 3 -8.71 -2.78 -1.37
C ARG A 3 -7.31 -3.32 -1.13
N ILE A 4 -6.73 -3.95 -2.14
CA ILE A 4 -5.37 -4.47 -2.09
C ILE A 4 -4.63 -3.91 -3.32
N PRO A 5 -3.41 -3.39 -3.17
CA PRO A 5 -2.62 -2.90 -4.30
C PRO A 5 -2.51 -3.96 -5.40
N VAL A 6 -2.57 -3.52 -6.65
CA VAL A 6 -2.46 -4.40 -7.83
C VAL A 6 -1.30 -3.97 -8.72
N ASN A 7 -0.69 -4.96 -9.35
CA ASN A 7 0.28 -4.84 -10.44
C ASN A 7 0.29 -6.16 -11.24
N ASP A 8 1.02 -6.22 -12.34
CA ASP A 8 1.05 -7.39 -13.23
C ASP A 8 1.49 -8.67 -12.52
N THR A 9 2.49 -8.58 -11.64
CA THR A 9 2.99 -9.73 -10.88
C THR A 9 1.91 -10.27 -9.93
N ILE A 10 1.21 -9.39 -9.23
CA ILE A 10 0.11 -9.74 -8.34
C ILE A 10 -1.04 -10.39 -9.13
N ILE A 11 -1.41 -9.83 -10.28
CA ILE A 11 -2.46 -10.42 -11.14
C ILE A 11 -2.05 -11.81 -11.60
N TYR A 12 -0.83 -11.95 -12.09
CA TYR A 12 -0.32 -13.23 -12.59
C TYR A 12 -0.37 -14.31 -11.51
N SER A 13 0.08 -14.00 -10.30
CA SER A 13 0.02 -14.91 -9.16
C SER A 13 -1.41 -15.19 -8.68
N LEU A 14 -2.26 -14.16 -8.60
CA LEU A 14 -3.67 -14.29 -8.18
C LEU A 14 -4.44 -15.24 -9.10
N VAL A 15 -4.26 -15.07 -10.40
CA VAL A 15 -4.98 -15.84 -11.42
C VAL A 15 -4.72 -17.35 -11.30
N ARG A 16 -3.55 -17.75 -10.78
CA ARG A 16 -3.22 -19.16 -10.51
C ARG A 16 -4.07 -19.76 -9.39
N LEU A 17 -4.61 -18.95 -8.48
CA LEU A 17 -5.52 -19.44 -7.43
C LEU A 17 -6.88 -19.89 -7.98
N VAL A 18 -7.26 -19.42 -9.18
CA VAL A 18 -8.54 -19.74 -9.80
C VAL A 18 -8.39 -20.59 -11.07
N ASP A 19 -7.19 -21.09 -11.36
CA ASP A 19 -6.96 -21.85 -12.58
C ASP A 19 -7.55 -23.26 -12.48
N ASP A 20 -8.20 -23.67 -13.56
CA ASP A 20 -9.01 -24.90 -13.70
C ASP A 20 -8.26 -26.02 -14.41
N ALA A 21 -6.93 -25.94 -14.51
CA ALA A 21 -6.11 -26.96 -15.17
C ALA A 21 -6.16 -28.37 -14.52
N GLN A 22 -7.00 -28.59 -13.51
CA GLN A 22 -7.17 -29.87 -12.82
C GLN A 22 -8.44 -30.60 -13.26
N LYS A 23 -8.47 -31.93 -13.08
CA LYS A 23 -9.55 -32.80 -13.60
C LYS A 23 -10.89 -32.65 -12.88
N ASP A 24 -10.89 -32.18 -11.64
CA ASP A 24 -12.09 -32.01 -10.82
C ASP A 24 -12.52 -30.54 -10.78
N ARG A 25 -13.84 -30.32 -10.68
CA ARG A 25 -14.41 -28.97 -10.53
C ARG A 25 -13.84 -28.29 -9.29
N ARG A 26 -13.22 -27.12 -9.48
CA ARG A 26 -12.71 -26.27 -8.39
C ARG A 26 -13.50 -24.98 -8.31
N ASP A 27 -13.95 -24.63 -7.10
CA ASP A 27 -14.52 -23.31 -6.82
C ASP A 27 -13.40 -22.30 -6.46
N PRO A 28 -13.58 -20.98 -6.71
CA PRO A 28 -14.78 -20.31 -7.20
C PRO A 28 -15.16 -20.68 -8.64
N SER A 29 -16.46 -20.77 -8.87
CA SER A 29 -17.07 -21.07 -10.18
C SER A 29 -17.07 -19.85 -11.10
N HIS A 30 -17.43 -20.03 -12.38
CA HIS A 30 -17.64 -18.92 -13.30
C HIS A 30 -18.69 -17.92 -12.79
N SER A 31 -19.75 -18.37 -12.13
CA SER A 31 -20.75 -17.49 -11.53
C SER A 31 -20.21 -16.71 -10.33
N ASP A 32 -19.34 -17.32 -9.51
CA ASP A 32 -18.71 -16.62 -8.38
C ASP A 32 -17.78 -15.50 -8.88
N LEU A 33 -17.03 -15.76 -9.96
CA LEU A 33 -16.19 -14.75 -10.59
C LEU A 33 -17.03 -13.62 -11.18
N GLU A 34 -18.14 -13.94 -11.85
CA GLU A 34 -19.07 -12.93 -12.38
C GLU A 34 -19.61 -12.03 -11.28
N PHE A 35 -20.00 -12.62 -10.15
CA PHE A 35 -20.48 -11.87 -8.99
C PHE A 35 -19.43 -10.88 -8.48
N GLN A 36 -18.16 -11.30 -8.35
CA GLN A 36 -17.09 -10.40 -7.90
C GLN A 36 -16.77 -9.31 -8.94
N ILE A 37 -16.74 -9.65 -10.23
CA ILE A 37 -16.55 -8.69 -11.32
C ILE A 37 -17.67 -7.64 -11.32
N ASN A 38 -18.92 -8.06 -11.11
CA ASN A 38 -20.07 -7.17 -11.00
C ASN A 38 -20.00 -6.29 -9.75
N ARG A 39 -19.65 -6.86 -8.60
CA ARG A 39 -19.47 -6.12 -7.35
C ARG A 39 -18.37 -5.07 -7.44
N ALA A 40 -17.35 -5.30 -8.27
CA ALA A 40 -16.30 -4.34 -8.60
C ALA A 40 -16.71 -3.31 -9.66
N GLY A 41 -17.89 -3.45 -10.29
CA GLY A 41 -18.37 -2.54 -11.34
C GLY A 41 -17.66 -2.76 -12.69
N LEU A 42 -17.08 -3.93 -12.91
CA LEU A 42 -16.28 -4.28 -14.10
C LEU A 42 -17.01 -5.22 -15.06
N ILE A 43 -18.30 -5.45 -14.84
CA ILE A 43 -19.09 -6.42 -15.60
C ILE A 43 -19.24 -6.09 -17.10
N HIS A 44 -18.98 -4.85 -17.50
CA HIS A 44 -18.99 -4.43 -18.91
C HIS A 44 -17.73 -4.85 -19.67
N VAL A 45 -16.69 -5.29 -18.96
CA VAL A 45 -15.40 -5.75 -19.51
C VAL A 45 -15.32 -7.28 -19.55
N ASP A 46 -16.30 -7.96 -18.95
CA ASP A 46 -16.28 -9.40 -18.79
C ASP A 46 -16.45 -10.13 -20.13
N PRO A 47 -15.42 -10.85 -20.63
CA PRO A 47 -15.47 -11.46 -21.96
C PRO A 47 -16.52 -12.57 -22.08
N ASN A 48 -17.01 -13.12 -20.96
CA ASN A 48 -18.04 -14.14 -20.99
C ASN A 48 -19.44 -13.58 -21.26
N LYS A 49 -19.62 -12.25 -21.32
CA LYS A 49 -20.87 -11.64 -21.76
C LYS A 49 -21.11 -11.73 -23.27
N ASP A 50 -20.04 -11.80 -24.05
CA ASP A 50 -20.09 -11.79 -25.52
C ASP A 50 -20.32 -13.19 -26.12
N GLY A 51 -20.82 -14.13 -25.32
CA GLY A 51 -21.32 -15.44 -25.76
C GLY A 51 -20.28 -16.56 -25.87
N PHE A 52 -18.97 -16.26 -25.90
CA PHE A 52 -17.92 -17.28 -25.92
C PHE A 52 -17.33 -17.50 -24.52
N PRO A 53 -17.45 -18.71 -23.93
CA PRO A 53 -16.90 -18.97 -22.62
C PRO A 53 -15.37 -18.98 -22.67
N VAL A 54 -14.77 -18.05 -21.92
CA VAL A 54 -13.33 -17.97 -21.67
C VAL A 54 -13.03 -18.59 -20.31
N GLY A 55 -11.96 -19.39 -20.21
CA GLY A 55 -11.54 -20.01 -18.95
C GLY A 55 -11.26 -18.98 -17.84
N LYS A 56 -11.50 -19.37 -16.58
CA LYS A 56 -11.45 -18.49 -15.39
C LYS A 56 -10.21 -17.62 -15.33
N ALA A 57 -9.04 -18.23 -15.54
CA ALA A 57 -7.78 -17.53 -15.48
C ALA A 57 -7.64 -16.43 -16.55
N LYS A 58 -7.95 -16.76 -17.81
CA LYS A 58 -7.90 -15.82 -18.92
C LYS A 58 -8.95 -14.71 -18.78
N ARG A 59 -10.15 -15.06 -18.29
CA ARG A 59 -11.23 -14.10 -17.97
C ARG A 59 -10.77 -13.05 -16.97
N LEU A 60 -10.19 -13.46 -15.84
CA LEU A 60 -9.68 -12.51 -14.84
C LEU A 60 -8.53 -11.65 -15.39
N ARG A 61 -7.59 -12.21 -16.15
CA ARG A 61 -6.50 -11.42 -16.76
C ARG A 61 -7.03 -10.28 -17.64
N ILE A 62 -8.02 -10.55 -18.48
CA ILE A 62 -8.63 -9.53 -19.36
C ILE A 62 -9.25 -8.42 -18.53
N VAL A 63 -10.07 -8.77 -17.53
CA VAL A 63 -10.75 -7.80 -16.66
C VAL A 63 -9.74 -6.98 -15.86
N PHE A 64 -8.73 -7.62 -15.27
CA PHE A 64 -7.71 -6.92 -14.49
C PHE A 64 -6.82 -6.01 -15.33
N ASN A 65 -6.39 -6.44 -16.52
CA ASN A 65 -5.56 -5.62 -17.41
C ASN A 65 -6.30 -4.33 -17.80
N TRP A 66 -7.56 -4.46 -18.22
CA TRP A 66 -8.38 -3.28 -18.51
C TRP A 66 -8.54 -2.39 -17.27
N ALA A 67 -8.80 -2.99 -16.11
CA ALA A 67 -9.02 -2.23 -14.88
C ALA A 67 -7.76 -1.50 -14.41
N ILE A 68 -6.56 -2.06 -14.55
CA ILE A 68 -5.31 -1.36 -14.25
C ILE A 68 -5.14 -0.11 -15.13
N GLU A 69 -5.45 -0.22 -16.42
CA GLU A 69 -5.29 0.88 -17.36
C GLU A 69 -6.35 1.98 -17.22
N ASN A 70 -7.57 1.63 -16.77
CA ASN A 70 -8.73 2.52 -16.82
C ASN A 70 -9.28 2.93 -15.44
N ASP A 71 -9.20 2.05 -14.44
CA ASP A 71 -9.74 2.30 -13.09
C ASP A 71 -9.09 1.38 -12.04
N ILE A 72 -7.90 1.77 -11.59
CA ILE A 72 -7.10 0.96 -10.64
C ILE A 72 -7.86 0.67 -9.34
N ALA A 73 -8.72 1.57 -8.87
CA ALA A 73 -9.50 1.38 -7.66
C ALA A 73 -10.49 0.21 -7.77
N LYS A 74 -11.06 -0.02 -8.96
CA LYS A 74 -11.89 -1.20 -9.23
C LYS A 74 -11.07 -2.49 -9.27
N ALA A 75 -9.86 -2.44 -9.81
CA ALA A 75 -8.95 -3.59 -9.79
C ALA A 75 -8.58 -3.97 -8.35
N GLU A 76 -8.23 -3.00 -7.50
CA GLU A 76 -7.91 -3.20 -6.08
C GLU A 76 -9.06 -3.80 -5.27
N LYS A 77 -10.29 -3.38 -5.59
CA LYS A 77 -11.51 -3.96 -4.98
C LYS A 77 -11.75 -5.38 -5.48
N LEU A 78 -11.55 -5.64 -6.77
CA LEU A 78 -11.76 -6.95 -7.37
C LEU A 78 -10.80 -7.99 -6.78
N ILE A 79 -9.51 -7.69 -6.66
CA ILE A 79 -8.54 -8.64 -6.07
C ILE A 79 -8.92 -9.04 -4.64
N ALA A 80 -9.36 -8.09 -3.81
CA ALA A 80 -9.82 -8.37 -2.45
C ALA A 80 -11.03 -9.31 -2.46
N GLY A 81 -11.97 -9.07 -3.38
CA GLY A 81 -13.13 -9.94 -3.59
C GLY A 81 -12.76 -11.35 -4.04
N ILE A 82 -11.82 -11.49 -4.98
CA ILE A 82 -11.35 -12.80 -5.47
C ILE A 82 -10.67 -13.60 -4.35
N ILE A 83 -9.73 -13.00 -3.60
CA ILE A 83 -9.06 -13.69 -2.48
C ILE A 83 -10.09 -14.11 -1.43
N SER A 84 -11.06 -13.24 -1.11
CA SER A 84 -12.15 -13.58 -0.20
C SER A 84 -13.02 -14.73 -0.71
N SER A 85 -13.31 -14.79 -2.01
CA SER A 85 -14.05 -15.90 -2.62
C SER A 85 -13.26 -17.20 -2.55
N VAL A 86 -11.97 -17.19 -2.92
CA VAL A 86 -11.08 -18.37 -2.83
C VAL A 86 -11.02 -18.87 -1.37
N LYS A 87 -10.89 -17.97 -0.39
CA LYS A 87 -10.96 -18.31 1.04
C LYS A 87 -12.30 -18.92 1.43
N GLY A 88 -13.41 -18.32 1.02
CA GLY A 88 -14.76 -18.82 1.30
C GLY A 88 -15.02 -20.22 0.75
N CYS A 89 -14.46 -20.55 -0.42
CA CYS A 89 -14.54 -21.88 -1.03
C CYS A 89 -13.57 -22.90 -0.41
N GLY A 90 -12.74 -22.50 0.56
CA GLY A 90 -11.75 -23.37 1.20
C GLY A 90 -10.44 -23.51 0.42
N GLY A 91 -10.14 -22.62 -0.52
CA GLY A 91 -8.93 -22.68 -1.36
C GLY A 91 -7.60 -22.58 -0.60
N PHE A 92 -7.64 -22.07 0.63
CA PHE A 92 -6.49 -21.96 1.52
C PHE A 92 -6.39 -23.11 2.54
N ARG A 93 -7.35 -24.05 2.53
CA ARG A 93 -7.38 -25.16 3.48
C ARG A 93 -6.84 -26.42 2.81
N THR A 94 -5.72 -26.94 3.28
CA THR A 94 -5.06 -28.14 2.73
C THR A 94 -5.96 -29.39 2.67
N THR A 95 -6.94 -29.48 3.56
CA THR A 95 -7.92 -30.58 3.60
C THR A 95 -9.14 -30.38 2.68
N SER A 96 -9.26 -29.21 2.05
CA SER A 96 -10.38 -28.90 1.16
C SER A 96 -10.15 -29.49 -0.24
N PRO A 97 -11.19 -30.02 -0.92
CA PRO A 97 -11.09 -30.38 -2.34
C PRO A 97 -10.77 -29.16 -3.22
N ASN A 98 -11.07 -27.94 -2.74
CA ASN A 98 -10.77 -26.70 -3.45
C ASN A 98 -9.36 -26.14 -3.18
N PHE A 99 -8.52 -26.83 -2.39
CA PHE A 99 -7.18 -26.34 -2.06
C PHE A 99 -6.39 -26.00 -3.33
N VAL A 100 -5.88 -24.77 -3.41
CA VAL A 100 -5.25 -24.22 -4.63
C VAL A 100 -3.77 -24.60 -4.77
N GLY A 101 -3.20 -25.21 -3.73
CA GLY A 101 -1.78 -25.58 -3.65
C GLY A 101 -0.94 -24.57 -2.89
N SER A 102 0.03 -25.06 -2.13
CA SER A 102 0.97 -24.25 -1.33
C SER A 102 1.74 -23.25 -2.19
N ASP A 103 2.19 -23.69 -3.36
CA ASP A 103 3.04 -22.88 -4.24
C ASP A 103 2.28 -21.67 -4.77
N ALA A 104 1.02 -21.85 -5.16
CA ALA A 104 0.20 -20.74 -5.65
C ALA A 104 -0.08 -19.70 -4.54
N ILE A 105 -0.28 -20.16 -3.30
CA ILE A 105 -0.43 -19.28 -2.12
C ILE A 105 0.89 -18.55 -1.84
N ALA A 106 2.02 -19.26 -1.87
CA ALA A 106 3.35 -18.70 -1.62
C ALA A 106 3.74 -17.67 -2.69
N ASP A 107 3.42 -17.92 -3.96
CA ASP A 107 3.67 -17.02 -5.08
C ASP A 107 2.84 -15.73 -4.96
N LEU A 108 1.57 -15.83 -4.57
CA LEU A 108 0.76 -14.63 -4.32
C LEU A 108 1.25 -13.88 -3.08
N GLY A 109 1.58 -14.59 -1.99
CA GLY A 109 2.14 -13.98 -0.79
C GLY A 109 3.46 -13.24 -1.06
N SER A 110 4.32 -13.81 -1.91
CA SER A 110 5.58 -13.19 -2.34
C SER A 110 5.34 -11.96 -3.21
N ALA A 111 4.33 -11.96 -4.07
CA ALA A 111 3.95 -10.81 -4.89
C ALA A 111 3.33 -9.66 -4.06
N LEU A 112 2.60 -9.98 -2.99
CA LEU A 112 1.96 -9.01 -2.09
C LEU A 112 2.93 -8.38 -1.07
N ARG A 113 3.97 -9.11 -0.66
CA ARG A 113 4.92 -8.67 0.37
C ARG A 113 5.62 -7.33 0.05
N PRO A 114 6.09 -7.05 -1.18
CA PRO A 114 6.67 -5.75 -1.54
C PRO A 114 5.69 -4.56 -1.43
N GLU A 115 4.38 -4.82 -1.52
CA GLU A 115 3.33 -3.83 -1.28
C GLU A 115 2.96 -3.72 0.22
N GLY A 116 3.75 -4.38 1.08
CA GLY A 116 3.60 -4.39 2.53
C GLY A 116 2.36 -5.16 3.01
N ILE A 117 1.93 -6.15 2.25
CA ILE A 117 0.79 -7.02 2.57
C ILE A 117 1.28 -8.45 2.83
N ILE A 118 0.78 -9.05 3.92
CA ILE A 118 0.99 -10.45 4.26
C ILE A 118 -0.26 -11.24 3.90
N LEU A 119 -0.08 -12.34 3.16
CA LEU A 119 -1.10 -13.36 2.95
C LEU A 119 -0.79 -14.53 3.88
N GLY A 120 -1.67 -14.77 4.84
CA GLY A 120 -1.60 -15.94 5.72
C GLY A 120 -1.96 -17.22 4.97
N GLU A 121 -1.49 -18.36 5.49
CA GLU A 121 -1.79 -19.68 4.91
C GLU A 121 -3.30 -19.99 4.90
N ASP A 122 -4.08 -19.37 5.79
CA ASP A 122 -5.54 -19.47 5.86
C ASP A 122 -6.26 -18.46 4.93
N GLY A 123 -5.52 -17.73 4.11
CA GLY A 123 -6.02 -16.67 3.24
C GLY A 123 -6.38 -15.38 3.97
N SER A 124 -6.00 -15.22 5.25
CA SER A 124 -6.08 -13.93 5.92
C SER A 124 -5.13 -12.92 5.28
N ILE A 125 -5.55 -11.66 5.22
CA ILE A 125 -4.75 -10.56 4.66
C ILE A 125 -4.55 -9.53 5.74
N SER A 126 -3.30 -9.18 6.00
CA SER A 126 -2.92 -8.17 6.98
C SER A 126 -1.79 -7.29 6.45
N PRO A 127 -1.69 -6.03 6.90
CA PRO A 127 -0.50 -5.23 6.65
C PRO A 127 0.70 -5.80 7.42
N VAL A 128 1.91 -5.61 6.90
CA VAL A 128 3.15 -5.94 7.61
C VAL A 128 3.27 -5.08 8.86
N ALA A 129 3.30 -5.68 10.04
CA ALA A 129 3.56 -4.94 11.28
C ALA A 129 4.99 -4.37 11.27
N LEU A 130 5.15 -3.10 11.63
CA LEU A 130 6.47 -2.45 11.71
C LEU A 130 7.19 -2.78 13.03
N ASP A 131 6.42 -3.16 14.06
CA ASP A 131 6.95 -3.48 15.38
C ASP A 131 7.98 -4.61 15.31
N ASN A 132 9.10 -4.44 16.01
CA ASN A 132 10.23 -5.38 16.06
C ASN A 132 11.00 -5.57 14.74
N LEU A 133 10.70 -4.81 13.68
CA LEU A 133 11.54 -4.77 12.48
C LEU A 133 12.71 -3.79 12.68
N SER A 134 13.86 -4.09 12.07
CA SER A 134 15.02 -3.20 12.04
C SER A 134 15.80 -3.34 10.73
N GLY A 135 16.70 -2.39 10.44
CA GLY A 135 17.60 -2.46 9.31
C GLY A 135 16.90 -2.62 7.95
N ARG A 136 17.34 -3.62 7.18
CA ARG A 136 16.80 -3.91 5.84
C ARG A 136 15.33 -4.34 5.86
N ASN A 137 14.91 -5.10 6.86
CA ASN A 137 13.53 -5.58 6.97
C ASN A 137 12.57 -4.43 7.24
N LEU A 138 12.94 -3.50 8.13
CA LEU A 138 12.15 -2.29 8.36
C LEU A 138 12.14 -1.39 7.12
N THR A 139 13.26 -1.24 6.43
CA THR A 139 13.33 -0.49 5.16
C THR A 139 12.35 -1.05 4.13
N GLN A 140 12.32 -2.37 3.93
CA GLN A 140 11.41 -3.02 2.98
C GLN A 140 9.94 -2.85 3.40
N ALA A 141 9.63 -2.99 4.69
CA ALA A 141 8.28 -2.78 5.19
C ALA A 141 7.82 -1.34 4.97
N LEU A 142 8.65 -0.35 5.32
CA LEU A 142 8.37 1.06 5.09
C LEU A 142 8.16 1.37 3.59
N ARG A 143 8.94 0.78 2.69
CA ARG A 143 8.71 0.89 1.24
C ARG A 143 7.32 0.39 0.83
N GLY A 144 6.85 -0.72 1.42
CA GLY A 144 5.49 -1.21 1.20
C GLY A 144 4.41 -0.22 1.64
N TYR A 145 4.56 0.39 2.82
CA TYR A 145 3.65 1.44 3.28
C TYR A 145 3.68 2.68 2.37
N VAL A 146 4.88 3.12 1.98
CA VAL A 146 5.09 4.24 1.04
C VAL A 146 4.39 3.99 -0.29
N ASN A 147 4.53 2.79 -0.86
CA ASN A 147 3.89 2.43 -2.13
C ASN A 147 2.37 2.50 -2.04
N ARG A 148 1.78 2.06 -0.93
CA ARG A 148 0.32 2.17 -0.71
C ARG A 148 -0.11 3.62 -0.50
N ALA A 149 0.68 4.39 0.24
CA ALA A 149 0.42 5.80 0.49
C ALA A 149 0.40 6.61 -0.82
N LYS A 150 1.38 6.39 -1.70
CA LYS A 150 1.45 7.00 -3.04
C LYS A 150 0.28 6.65 -3.96
N LYS A 151 -0.37 5.51 -3.76
CA LYS A 151 -1.54 5.07 -4.54
C LYS A 151 -2.87 5.54 -3.91
N GLY A 152 -2.84 6.11 -2.70
CA GLY A 152 -4.04 6.55 -1.98
C GLY A 152 -4.99 5.41 -1.60
N ILE A 153 -4.45 4.21 -1.36
CA ILE A 153 -5.22 2.96 -1.13
C ILE A 153 -5.80 2.88 0.29
N GLU A 154 -5.33 3.73 1.20
CA GLU A 154 -5.77 3.71 2.59
C GLU A 154 -7.20 4.27 2.77
N ASP A 155 -7.92 3.75 3.75
CA ASP A 155 -9.29 4.16 4.05
C ASP A 155 -9.29 5.59 4.64
N ALA A 156 -10.09 6.52 4.10
CA ALA A 156 -9.98 7.97 4.33
C ALA A 156 -10.04 8.38 5.83
N ALA A 157 -10.65 7.56 6.68
CA ALA A 157 -10.72 7.77 8.13
C ALA A 157 -9.50 7.24 8.92
N LEU A 158 -8.77 6.25 8.37
CA LEU A 158 -7.50 5.72 8.87
C LEU A 158 -6.30 6.53 8.34
N VAL A 159 -6.39 6.96 7.07
CA VAL A 159 -5.47 7.74 6.23
C VAL A 159 -4.72 8.86 6.95
N VAL A 160 -5.41 9.63 7.79
CA VAL A 160 -4.81 10.80 8.44
C VAL A 160 -4.02 10.38 9.70
N GLY A 161 -4.39 9.26 10.34
CA GLY A 161 -3.63 8.66 11.43
C GLY A 161 -2.36 7.98 10.92
N THR A 162 -2.50 7.12 9.92
CA THR A 162 -1.44 6.30 9.30
C THR A 162 -0.36 7.12 8.60
N SER A 163 -0.71 8.27 8.00
CA SER A 163 0.26 9.15 7.33
C SER A 163 1.32 9.73 8.28
N LYS A 164 0.93 10.14 9.48
CA LYS A 164 1.89 10.62 10.50
C LYS A 164 2.74 9.44 10.98
N ASP A 165 2.10 8.32 11.30
CA ASP A 165 2.78 7.16 11.84
C ASP A 165 3.82 6.63 10.83
N LEU A 166 3.51 6.67 9.53
CA LEU A 166 4.46 6.39 8.45
C LEU A 166 5.63 7.39 8.43
N MET A 167 5.35 8.69 8.43
CA MET A 167 6.41 9.71 8.36
C MET A 167 7.29 9.72 9.62
N GLU A 168 6.72 9.52 10.80
CA GLU A 168 7.46 9.35 12.06
C GLU A 168 8.31 8.09 12.02
N ALA A 169 7.78 6.97 11.54
CA ALA A 169 8.52 5.73 11.40
C ALA A 169 9.68 5.88 10.41
N VAL A 170 9.49 6.56 9.28
CA VAL A 170 10.56 6.82 8.30
C VAL A 170 11.62 7.76 8.89
N ALA A 171 11.22 8.86 9.54
CA ALA A 171 12.16 9.79 10.15
C ALA A 171 12.98 9.12 11.27
N ALA A 172 12.32 8.39 12.16
CA ALA A 172 12.97 7.62 13.22
C ALA A 172 13.93 6.57 12.64
N HIS A 173 13.51 5.84 11.60
CA HIS A 173 14.35 4.85 10.92
C HIS A 173 15.59 5.47 10.27
N VAL A 174 15.44 6.61 9.59
CA VAL A 174 16.57 7.34 9.00
C VAL A 174 17.61 7.72 10.06
N ILE A 175 17.15 8.31 11.17
CA ILE A 175 18.03 8.75 12.25
C ILE A 175 18.69 7.53 12.92
N GLN A 176 17.92 6.48 13.19
CA GLN A 176 18.43 5.24 13.78
C GLN A 176 19.52 4.61 12.92
N GLU A 177 19.34 4.55 11.60
CA GLU A 177 20.29 3.92 10.69
C GLU A 177 21.56 4.75 10.45
N LEU A 178 21.46 6.08 10.47
CA LEU A 178 22.61 6.96 10.21
C LEU A 178 23.36 7.37 11.49
N TRP A 179 22.65 7.56 12.60
CA TRP A 179 23.19 8.08 13.86
C TRP A 179 23.10 7.09 15.03
N GLY A 180 22.50 5.92 14.84
CA GLY A 180 22.48 4.83 15.84
C GLY A 180 21.47 5.00 16.99
N SER A 181 20.88 6.18 17.16
CA SER A 181 19.81 6.43 18.12
C SER A 181 18.98 7.66 17.72
N TYR A 182 17.70 7.68 18.05
CA TYR A 182 16.83 8.83 17.89
C TYR A 182 16.12 9.17 19.20
N PRO A 183 15.79 10.45 19.46
CA PRO A 183 15.09 10.87 20.67
C PRO A 183 13.62 10.45 20.62
N SER A 184 13.20 9.56 21.52
CA SER A 184 11.82 9.07 21.62
C SER A 184 10.80 10.13 22.09
N THR A 185 11.27 11.27 22.63
CA THR A 185 10.45 12.38 23.12
C THR A 185 10.37 13.56 22.16
N ALA A 186 11.02 13.49 21.00
CA ALA A 186 10.97 14.58 20.02
C ALA A 186 9.57 14.73 19.43
N ASN A 187 9.12 15.96 19.27
CA ASN A 187 7.91 16.25 18.51
C ASN A 187 8.14 16.01 17.01
N PHE A 188 7.05 15.90 16.25
CA PHE A 188 7.12 15.60 14.81
C PHE A 188 8.04 16.55 14.02
N PRO A 189 7.90 17.90 14.10
CA PRO A 189 8.81 18.80 13.40
C PRO A 189 10.30 18.60 13.73
N SER A 190 10.63 18.41 15.02
CA SER A 190 12.00 18.18 15.45
C SER A 190 12.55 16.84 14.94
N LEU A 191 11.76 15.77 15.02
CA LEU A 191 12.14 14.45 14.50
C LEU A 191 12.38 14.51 12.99
N LEU A 192 11.46 15.12 12.23
CA LEU A 192 11.61 15.29 10.79
C LEU A 192 12.84 16.14 10.46
N GLY A 193 13.10 17.20 11.23
CA GLY A 193 14.24 18.10 11.01
C GLY A 193 15.57 17.37 11.19
N GLN A 194 15.66 16.55 12.24
CA GLN A 194 16.82 15.69 12.48
C GLN A 194 17.04 14.68 11.34
N ALA A 195 15.97 14.07 10.83
CA ALA A 195 16.07 13.15 9.70
C ALA A 195 16.55 13.85 8.42
N PHE A 196 16.05 15.06 8.13
CA PHE A 196 16.53 15.87 7.01
C PHE A 196 18.01 16.22 7.15
N VAL A 197 18.44 16.65 8.34
CA VAL A 197 19.86 16.92 8.62
C VAL A 197 20.70 15.65 8.46
N ALA A 198 20.24 14.50 8.96
CA ALA A 198 20.94 13.22 8.78
C ALA A 198 21.13 12.85 7.30
N LEU A 199 20.18 13.23 6.44
CA LEU A 199 20.20 12.98 5.00
C LEU A 199 20.92 14.07 4.17
N ASP A 200 21.54 15.07 4.79
CA ASP A 200 22.09 16.27 4.13
C ASP A 200 21.06 17.05 3.29
N MET A 201 19.79 17.00 3.68
CA MET A 201 18.71 17.78 3.08
C MET A 201 18.56 19.13 3.78
N ALA A 202 18.20 20.17 3.02
CA ALA A 202 17.99 21.51 3.54
C ALA A 202 16.76 21.59 4.44
N THR A 203 16.89 22.26 5.58
CA THR A 203 15.79 22.50 6.53
C THR A 203 15.36 23.98 6.53
N PRO A 204 14.12 24.31 6.96
CA PRO A 204 13.68 25.71 7.02
C PRO A 204 14.50 26.59 7.96
N GLU A 205 15.16 26.01 8.97
CA GLU A 205 16.06 26.74 9.88
C GLU A 205 17.34 27.21 9.18
N GLN A 206 17.75 26.52 8.10
CA GLN A 206 18.90 26.90 7.28
C GLN A 206 18.48 27.96 6.26
N LYS A 207 18.87 29.21 6.52
CA LYS A 207 18.59 30.34 5.61
C LYS A 207 19.16 30.07 4.21
N PRO A 208 18.42 30.41 3.13
CA PRO A 208 18.93 30.33 1.77
C PRO A 208 20.24 31.11 1.61
N VAL A 209 21.24 30.49 0.97
CA VAL A 209 22.51 31.14 0.64
C VAL A 209 22.62 31.41 -0.86
N GLN A 210 23.33 32.47 -1.23
CA GLN A 210 23.52 32.82 -2.63
C GLN A 210 24.26 31.70 -3.38
N GLY A 211 23.69 31.25 -4.50
CA GLY A 211 24.27 30.18 -5.31
C GLY A 211 23.96 28.76 -4.81
N GLU A 212 23.09 28.59 -3.80
CA GLU A 212 22.65 27.24 -3.41
C GLU A 212 21.91 26.53 -4.54
N HIS A 213 21.98 25.20 -4.53
CA HIS A 213 21.27 24.39 -5.51
C HIS A 213 19.75 24.50 -5.31
N GLN A 214 18.98 24.58 -6.40
CA GLN A 214 17.51 24.73 -6.34
C GLN A 214 16.80 23.62 -5.55
N ARG A 215 17.43 22.44 -5.43
CA ARG A 215 16.96 21.34 -4.57
C ARG A 215 16.77 21.77 -3.12
N CYS A 216 17.59 22.68 -2.60
CA CYS A 216 17.49 23.13 -1.20
C CYS A 216 16.14 23.81 -0.95
N ARG A 217 15.63 24.56 -1.93
CA ARG A 217 14.29 25.15 -1.85
C ARG A 217 13.20 24.07 -1.84
N LEU A 218 13.33 23.08 -2.71
CA LEU A 218 12.40 21.95 -2.76
C LEU A 218 12.37 21.20 -1.41
N GLU A 219 13.52 20.84 -0.86
CA GLU A 219 13.65 20.14 0.41
C GLU A 219 12.97 20.90 1.56
N ARG A 220 13.21 22.22 1.67
CA ARG A 220 12.50 23.07 2.65
C ARG A 220 10.98 23.04 2.45
N SER A 221 10.50 23.11 1.22
CA SER A 221 9.07 23.03 0.91
C SER A 221 8.46 21.65 1.23
N LEU A 222 9.21 20.56 1.02
CA LEU A 222 8.78 19.21 1.41
C LEU A 222 8.63 19.09 2.93
N TYR A 223 9.58 19.64 3.69
CA TYR A 223 9.50 19.72 5.15
C TYR A 223 8.25 20.48 5.61
N GLU A 224 8.01 21.67 5.05
CA GLU A 224 6.85 22.51 5.38
C GLU A 224 5.53 21.81 5.01
N THR A 225 5.51 21.09 3.90
CA THR A 225 4.36 20.29 3.45
C THR A 225 4.06 19.17 4.44
N ALA A 226 5.07 18.40 4.86
CA ALA A 226 4.91 17.35 5.86
C ALA A 226 4.41 17.91 7.21
N CYS A 227 4.96 19.04 7.67
CA CYS A 227 4.50 19.70 8.89
C CYS A 227 3.05 20.20 8.76
N SER A 228 2.68 20.73 7.60
CA SER A 228 1.31 21.21 7.33
C SER A 228 0.31 20.05 7.35
N ILE A 229 0.65 18.91 6.77
CA ILE A 229 -0.17 17.69 6.79
C ILE A 229 -0.31 17.15 8.23
N ASN A 230 0.76 17.13 9.02
CA ASN A 230 0.68 16.75 10.44
C ASN A 230 -0.21 17.70 11.24
N ASN A 231 -0.18 19.01 10.95
CA ASN A 231 -1.07 19.98 11.59
C ASN A 231 -2.53 19.81 11.15
N LEU A 232 -2.76 19.48 9.88
CA LEU A 232 -4.08 19.14 9.35
C LEU A 232 -4.66 17.94 10.12
N ARG A 233 -3.85 16.90 10.40
CA ARG A 233 -4.24 15.80 11.31
C ARG A 233 -4.59 16.31 12.70
N ASN A 234 -3.73 17.09 13.34
CA ASN A 234 -3.94 17.47 14.75
C ASN A 234 -5.20 18.34 14.94
N LYS A 235 -5.61 19.07 13.91
CA LYS A 235 -6.80 19.93 13.93
C LYS A 235 -8.06 19.24 13.39
N GLN A 236 -7.93 18.33 12.42
CA GLN A 236 -9.05 17.75 11.66
C GLN A 236 -9.09 16.21 11.63
N GLY A 237 -8.09 15.51 12.18
CA GLY A 237 -7.98 14.05 12.16
C GLY A 237 -8.69 13.35 13.32
N SER A 238 -8.93 12.05 13.17
CA SER A 238 -9.62 11.13 14.11
C SER A 238 -8.82 10.77 15.38
N GLY A 239 -7.68 11.43 15.64
CA GLY A 239 -6.83 11.15 16.79
C GLY A 239 -7.44 11.64 18.11
N HIS A 240 -7.55 10.74 19.09
CA HIS A 240 -8.08 10.94 20.46
C HIS A 240 -9.61 10.92 20.66
N GLY A 241 -10.37 10.22 19.82
CA GLY A 241 -11.81 10.01 20.08
C GLY A 241 -12.61 11.31 20.04
N ARG A 242 -12.17 12.27 19.22
CA ARG A 242 -12.83 13.56 19.10
C ARG A 242 -14.16 13.38 18.35
N PRO A 243 -15.29 13.88 18.89
CA PRO A 243 -16.63 13.53 18.43
C PRO A 243 -17.10 14.27 17.17
N TRP A 244 -16.23 14.99 16.45
CA TRP A 244 -16.63 15.73 15.25
C TRP A 244 -16.18 15.05 13.96
N VAL A 245 -16.97 15.27 12.92
CA VAL A 245 -16.66 14.86 11.54
C VAL A 245 -15.55 15.77 11.01
N PRO A 246 -14.44 15.23 10.49
CA PRO A 246 -13.39 16.01 9.82
C PRO A 246 -13.98 16.94 8.73
N ASP A 247 -13.60 18.22 8.74
CA ASP A 247 -13.90 19.14 7.63
C ASP A 247 -12.83 19.03 6.54
N LEU A 248 -12.68 17.83 5.98
CA LEU A 248 -11.69 17.53 4.94
C LEU A 248 -12.34 16.72 3.83
N ARG A 249 -12.21 17.17 2.58
CA ARG A 249 -12.72 16.42 1.42
C ARG A 249 -11.89 15.15 1.25
N ALA A 250 -12.52 14.09 0.77
CA ALA A 250 -11.84 12.83 0.46
C ALA A 250 -10.63 13.02 -0.49
N SER A 251 -10.73 13.98 -1.43
CA SER A 251 -9.64 14.34 -2.33
C SER A 251 -8.44 14.99 -1.63
N GLU A 252 -8.70 15.81 -0.60
CA GLU A 252 -7.64 16.49 0.16
C GLU A 252 -6.96 15.51 1.11
N ALA A 253 -7.73 14.61 1.73
CA ALA A 253 -7.20 13.51 2.52
C ALA A 253 -6.29 12.61 1.66
N LYS A 254 -6.76 12.23 0.47
CA LYS A 254 -5.98 11.44 -0.49
C LYS A 254 -4.68 12.14 -0.88
N ALA A 255 -4.74 13.42 -1.27
CA ALA A 255 -3.56 14.19 -1.64
C ALA A 255 -2.53 14.28 -0.50
N ALA A 256 -2.99 14.44 0.75
CA ALA A 256 -2.10 14.46 1.91
C ALA A 256 -1.32 13.13 2.07
N VAL A 257 -1.98 11.99 1.89
CA VAL A 257 -1.30 10.67 1.94
C VAL A 257 -0.29 10.52 0.81
N GLU A 258 -0.67 10.91 -0.40
CA GLU A 258 0.20 10.80 -1.57
C GLU A 258 1.47 11.65 -1.39
N PHE A 259 1.35 12.86 -0.86
CA PHE A 259 2.51 13.71 -0.54
C PHE A 259 3.40 13.10 0.54
N ILE A 260 2.82 12.55 1.60
CA ILE A 260 3.58 11.85 2.65
C ILE A 260 4.33 10.64 2.05
N GLY A 261 3.66 9.85 1.21
CA GLY A 261 4.29 8.75 0.49
C GLY A 261 5.48 9.22 -0.37
N ALA A 262 5.31 10.28 -1.15
CA ALA A 262 6.37 10.84 -1.99
C ALA A 262 7.57 11.37 -1.19
N ILE A 263 7.32 12.07 -0.08
CA ILE A 263 8.38 12.60 0.80
C ILE A 263 9.13 11.44 1.47
N SER A 264 8.39 10.46 2.00
CA SER A 264 8.97 9.27 2.63
C SER A 264 9.79 8.43 1.65
N GLU A 265 9.35 8.29 0.40
CA GLU A 265 10.12 7.62 -0.65
C GLU A 265 11.48 8.30 -0.87
N LEU A 266 11.47 9.63 -1.06
CA LEU A 266 12.70 10.41 -1.25
C LEU A 266 13.66 10.24 -0.08
N MET A 267 13.14 10.26 1.16
CA MET A 267 13.96 10.04 2.36
C MET A 267 14.59 8.64 2.39
N LEU A 268 13.83 7.60 2.03
CA LEU A 268 14.35 6.22 1.96
C LEU A 268 15.36 6.04 0.83
N GLU A 269 15.18 6.69 -0.32
CA GLU A 269 16.18 6.71 -1.40
C GLU A 269 17.47 7.42 -0.98
N ASN A 270 17.37 8.58 -0.34
CA ASN A 270 18.54 9.31 0.16
C ASN A 270 19.27 8.49 1.24
N LEU A 271 18.54 7.78 2.10
CA LEU A 271 19.10 6.86 3.08
C LEU A 271 19.89 5.74 2.40
N GLU A 272 19.33 5.14 1.34
CA GLU A 272 19.99 4.07 0.59
C GLU A 272 21.25 4.57 -0.12
N ARG A 273 21.25 5.79 -0.68
CA ARG A 273 22.45 6.40 -1.28
C ARG A 273 23.55 6.71 -0.27
N LYS A 274 23.18 6.95 1.00
CA LYS A 274 24.15 7.24 2.08
C LYS A 274 24.71 5.98 2.73
N LYS A 275 23.99 4.86 2.70
CA LYS A 275 24.51 3.59 3.22
C LYS A 275 25.60 3.05 2.28
N PRO A 276 26.76 2.62 2.81
CA PRO A 276 27.83 2.04 2.02
C PRO A 276 27.46 0.67 1.43
#